data_AF-A0A9P7Z9X6-F1
#
_entry.id   AF-A0A9P7Z9X6-F1
#
_cell.length_a   1.000
_cell.length_b   1.000
_cell.length_c   1.000
_cell.angle_alpha   90.00
_cell.angle_beta   90.00
_cell.angle_gamma   90.00
#
_symmetry.space_group_name_H-M   'P 1'
#
loop_
_entity.id
_entity.type
_entity.pdbx_description
1 polymer ?
#
loop_
_entity_poly.entity_id
_entity_poly.type
_entity_poly.pdbx_seq_one_letter_code
_entity_poly.pdbx_strand_id
1 'polypeptide(L)'
;MAIKYLITSDVEVVARVPEEEGDMLLQRTERTELTPTEALTWNVEGHERNYPEVAFFYLFLSPILYYTNIWYSAYLPFLSLSTFDSTGDIYNIIRVVDKNLNFLVDKYEQYPPMYISMSFSLIFALLFSAVAAVIVHTYLYNGADIWAKFKDPRHGGEDIHKRLMKNKHMDVPNWWSGILTAMVLGLGVFTIGYWVSELPFWGFIVVCFGMACLIVPEGILEGTTNQRT
;
A
#
# COMPACT_ATOMS: atom_id res chain seq x y z
N MET A 1 -18.65 9.09 33.41
CA MET A 1 -20.07 8.70 33.61
C MET A 1 -20.67 7.98 32.40
N ALA A 2 -20.12 8.11 31.19
CA ALA A 2 -20.60 7.41 29.98
C ALA A 2 -20.19 5.92 29.85
N ILE A 3 -19.05 5.51 30.44
CA ILE A 3 -18.53 4.12 30.31
C ILE A 3 -19.39 3.09 31.07
N LYS A 4 -20.13 3.52 32.10
CA LYS A 4 -20.99 2.63 32.89
C LYS A 4 -22.28 2.22 32.15
N TYR A 5 -22.72 2.99 31.16
CA TYR A 5 -23.96 2.71 30.42
C TYR A 5 -23.77 1.66 29.31
N LEU A 6 -22.59 1.58 28.69
CA LEU A 6 -22.29 0.59 27.64
C LEU A 6 -22.19 -0.83 28.19
N ILE A 7 -21.65 -1.00 29.40
CA ILE A 7 -21.52 -2.33 30.04
C ILE A 7 -22.90 -2.86 30.50
N THR A 8 -23.81 -1.97 30.89
CA THR A 8 -25.13 -2.38 31.40
C THR A 8 -26.06 -2.86 30.28
N SER A 9 -25.95 -2.32 29.06
CA SER A 9 -26.80 -2.74 27.93
C SER A 9 -26.44 -4.12 27.41
N ASP A 10 -25.17 -4.51 27.45
CA ASP A 10 -24.74 -5.83 26.96
C ASP A 10 -25.12 -6.95 27.94
N VAL A 11 -25.13 -6.68 29.24
CA VAL A 11 -25.55 -7.66 30.27
C VAL A 11 -27.05 -7.99 30.17
N GLU A 12 -27.91 -7.02 29.82
CA GLU A 12 -29.34 -7.28 29.64
C GLU A 12 -29.67 -8.06 28.36
N VAL A 13 -28.84 -7.96 27.32
CA VAL A 13 -28.99 -8.74 26.08
C VAL A 13 -28.55 -10.18 26.30
N VAL A 14 -27.45 -10.42 27.03
CA VAL A 14 -26.96 -11.76 27.35
C VAL A 14 -27.93 -12.52 28.25
N ALA A 15 -28.66 -11.84 29.15
CA ALA A 15 -29.63 -12.46 30.05
C ALA A 15 -30.90 -13.03 29.35
N ARG A 16 -31.12 -12.74 28.06
CA ARG A 16 -32.23 -13.30 27.25
C ARG A 16 -31.84 -14.43 26.32
N VAL A 17 -30.55 -14.75 26.24
CA VAL A 17 -30.03 -15.81 25.39
C VAL A 17 -30.14 -17.14 26.15
N PRO A 18 -30.68 -18.21 25.55
CA PRO A 18 -30.69 -19.53 26.18
C PRO A 18 -29.27 -19.95 26.58
N GLU A 19 -29.13 -20.61 27.73
CA GLU A 19 -27.85 -20.85 28.43
C GLU A 19 -26.78 -21.51 27.51
N GLU A 20 -27.19 -22.42 26.61
CA GLU A 20 -26.31 -23.04 25.61
C GLU A 20 -25.73 -22.05 24.58
N GLU A 21 -26.50 -21.05 24.17
CA GLU A 21 -26.09 -20.06 23.18
C GLU A 21 -25.28 -18.93 23.84
N GLY A 22 -25.56 -18.63 25.12
CA GLY A 22 -24.74 -17.75 25.95
C GLY A 22 -23.34 -18.32 26.17
N ASP A 23 -23.23 -19.60 26.51
CA ASP A 23 -21.94 -20.28 26.70
C ASP A 23 -21.14 -20.38 25.38
N MET A 24 -21.80 -20.61 24.25
CA MET A 24 -21.15 -20.54 22.94
C MET A 24 -20.61 -19.15 22.61
N LEU A 25 -21.37 -18.10 22.94
CA LEU A 25 -20.94 -16.73 22.71
C LEU A 25 -19.79 -16.34 23.64
N LEU A 26 -19.81 -16.75 24.90
CA LEU A 26 -18.70 -16.56 25.84
C LEU A 26 -17.43 -17.30 25.39
N GLN A 27 -17.55 -18.55 24.93
CA GLN A 27 -16.42 -19.29 24.33
C GLN A 27 -15.91 -18.67 23.03
N ARG A 28 -16.75 -17.94 22.30
CA ARG A 28 -16.33 -17.17 21.12
C ARG A 28 -15.59 -15.90 21.52
N THR A 29 -16.09 -15.20 22.53
CA THR A 29 -15.52 -13.96 23.06
C THR A 29 -14.18 -14.21 23.74
N GLU A 30 -14.06 -15.27 24.57
CA GLU A 30 -12.80 -15.71 25.19
C GLU A 30 -11.74 -16.11 24.15
N ARG A 31 -12.15 -16.58 22.96
CA ARG A 31 -11.23 -16.88 21.86
C ARG A 31 -10.75 -15.63 21.12
N THR A 32 -11.48 -14.52 21.23
CA THR A 32 -11.15 -13.23 20.58
C THR A 32 -10.48 -12.22 21.51
N GLU A 33 -10.64 -12.34 22.82
CA GLU A 33 -9.97 -11.48 23.79
C GLU A 33 -8.58 -12.03 24.14
N LEU A 34 -7.55 -11.31 23.70
CA LEU A 34 -6.16 -11.65 24.00
C LEU A 34 -5.89 -11.43 25.49
N THR A 35 -5.55 -12.49 26.22
CA THR A 35 -5.04 -12.34 27.59
C THR A 35 -3.68 -11.61 27.54
N PRO A 36 -3.34 -10.75 28.53
CA PRO A 36 -2.08 -9.99 28.51
C PRO A 36 -0.82 -10.87 28.40
N THR A 37 -0.91 -12.13 28.85
CA THR A 37 0.16 -13.13 28.77
C THR A 37 0.26 -13.80 27.40
N GLU A 38 -0.85 -13.94 26.68
CA GLU A 38 -0.85 -14.42 25.29
C GLU A 38 -0.42 -13.36 24.30
N ALA A 39 -0.66 -12.08 24.60
CA ALA A 39 -0.08 -10.97 23.82
C ALA A 39 1.46 -10.96 23.83
N LEU A 40 2.09 -11.52 24.86
CA LEU A 40 3.55 -11.64 25.00
C LEU A 40 4.10 -12.98 24.51
N THR A 41 3.29 -14.04 24.48
CA THR A 41 3.70 -15.31 23.86
C THR A 41 3.39 -15.23 22.38
N TRP A 42 4.44 -14.99 21.60
CA TRP A 42 4.47 -14.80 20.15
C TRP A 42 3.99 -16.02 19.32
N ASN A 43 2.80 -16.53 19.61
CA ASN A 43 2.15 -17.65 18.93
C ASN A 43 0.69 -17.35 18.63
N VAL A 44 0.41 -16.13 18.18
CA VAL A 44 -0.85 -15.85 17.48
C VAL A 44 -0.74 -16.49 16.10
N GLU A 45 -1.53 -17.53 15.86
CA GLU A 45 -1.76 -18.08 14.52
C GLU A 45 -2.60 -17.10 13.72
N GLY A 46 -1.94 -16.05 13.24
CA GLY A 46 -2.41 -15.14 12.21
C GLY A 46 -1.35 -15.10 11.12
N HIS A 47 -1.73 -15.40 9.89
CA HIS A 47 -0.86 -15.60 8.73
C HIS A 47 -0.13 -14.34 8.22
N GLU A 48 0.14 -13.35 9.07
CA GLU A 48 0.81 -12.10 8.71
C GLU A 48 1.91 -11.76 9.72
N ARG A 49 2.97 -12.56 9.74
CA ARG A 49 4.17 -12.24 10.52
C ARG A 49 5.09 -11.34 9.70
N ASN A 50 4.76 -10.05 9.63
CA ASN A 50 5.62 -9.06 8.99
C ASN A 50 6.76 -8.55 9.91
N TYR A 51 6.88 -9.15 11.08
CA TYR A 51 7.81 -8.75 12.15
C TYR A 51 9.29 -9.10 11.91
N PRO A 52 9.66 -10.25 11.32
CA PRO A 52 11.07 -10.60 11.14
C PRO A 52 11.77 -9.69 10.12
N GLU A 53 11.09 -9.25 9.06
CA GLU A 53 11.65 -8.29 8.11
C GLU A 53 11.83 -6.91 8.74
N VAL A 54 10.87 -6.44 9.53
CA VAL A 54 11.00 -5.16 10.24
C VAL A 54 12.17 -5.23 11.22
N ALA A 55 12.30 -6.34 11.95
CA ALA A 55 13.45 -6.58 12.82
C ALA A 55 14.77 -6.58 12.04
N PHE A 56 14.84 -7.30 10.92
CA PHE A 56 16.04 -7.33 10.08
C PHE A 56 16.43 -5.94 9.56
N PHE A 57 15.51 -5.22 8.93
CA PHE A 57 15.80 -3.93 8.30
C PHE A 57 16.04 -2.80 9.30
N TYR A 58 15.28 -2.73 10.39
CA TYR A 58 15.39 -1.60 11.33
C TYR A 58 16.28 -1.87 12.54
N LEU A 59 16.45 -3.13 12.98
CA LEU A 59 17.33 -3.44 14.12
C LEU A 59 18.75 -3.82 13.70
N PHE A 60 18.94 -4.36 12.49
CA PHE A 60 20.26 -4.74 12.01
C PHE A 60 20.75 -3.85 10.87
N LEU A 61 20.01 -3.79 9.76
CA LEU A 61 20.51 -3.09 8.57
C LEU A 61 20.60 -1.58 8.80
N SER A 62 19.55 -0.93 9.33
CA SER A 62 19.54 0.52 9.57
C SER A 62 20.66 0.98 10.50
N PRO A 63 20.91 0.37 11.68
CA PRO A 63 22.01 0.77 12.54
C PRO A 63 23.38 0.54 11.89
N ILE A 64 23.57 -0.57 11.18
CA ILE A 64 24.84 -0.84 10.48
C ILE A 64 25.11 0.27 9.46
N LEU A 65 24.13 0.61 8.62
CA LEU A 65 24.28 1.66 7.60
C LEU A 65 24.47 3.04 8.23
N TYR A 66 23.76 3.33 9.33
CA TYR A 66 23.87 4.60 10.06
C TYR A 66 25.25 4.80 10.67
N TYR A 67 25.78 3.81 11.38
CA TYR A 67 27.08 3.91 12.05
C TYR A 67 28.27 3.78 11.08
N THR A 68 28.06 3.19 9.90
CA THR A 68 29.07 3.20 8.81
C THR A 68 29.04 4.50 8.00
N ASN A 69 28.18 5.45 8.37
CA ASN A 69 28.03 6.77 7.74
C ASN A 69 27.80 6.70 6.22
N ILE A 70 27.02 5.72 5.78
CA ILE A 70 26.63 5.61 4.38
C ILE A 70 25.68 6.76 4.05
N TRP A 71 25.93 7.43 2.92
CA TRP A 71 25.17 8.61 2.46
C TRP A 71 25.08 9.76 3.48
N TYR A 72 26.12 9.93 4.30
CA TYR A 72 26.21 11.04 5.26
C TYR A 72 25.08 11.03 6.30
N SER A 73 24.57 9.85 6.68
CA SER A 73 23.44 9.73 7.59
C SER A 73 23.77 9.94 9.07
N ALA A 74 25.04 9.80 9.49
CA ALA A 74 25.41 9.67 10.90
C ALA A 74 25.19 10.95 11.74
N TYR A 75 25.13 12.12 11.12
CA TYR A 75 24.83 13.38 11.82
C TYR A 75 23.34 13.74 11.80
N LEU A 76 22.51 12.97 11.08
CA LEU A 76 21.06 13.15 11.02
C LEU A 76 20.35 12.33 12.11
N PRO A 77 19.10 12.67 12.47
CA PRO A 77 18.29 11.82 13.34
C PRO A 77 18.13 10.42 12.73
N PHE A 78 18.40 9.38 13.52
CA PHE A 78 18.32 7.99 13.06
C PHE A 78 16.95 7.64 12.48
N LEU A 79 15.88 8.08 13.15
CA LEU A 79 14.50 7.87 12.74
C LEU A 79 13.82 9.22 12.51
N SER A 80 13.61 9.56 11.24
CA SER A 80 12.85 10.76 10.84
C SER A 80 12.32 10.60 9.42
N LEU A 81 11.16 11.19 9.13
CA LEU A 81 10.59 11.29 7.77
C LEU A 81 10.82 12.68 7.15
N SER A 82 11.55 13.55 7.84
CA SER A 82 11.88 14.89 7.36
C SER A 82 13.13 14.89 6.48
N THR A 83 13.25 15.93 5.66
CA THR A 83 14.44 16.23 4.86
C THR A 83 15.32 17.25 5.59
N PHE A 84 16.62 17.11 5.45
CA PHE A 84 17.61 17.90 6.18
C PHE A 84 18.61 18.56 5.23
N ASP A 85 19.27 19.61 5.72
CA ASP A 85 20.42 20.21 5.05
C ASP A 85 21.76 19.59 5.52
N SER A 86 22.87 20.10 4.98
CA SER A 86 24.22 19.64 5.35
C SER A 86 24.58 19.92 6.82
N THR A 87 23.83 20.78 7.50
CA THR A 87 24.04 21.14 8.91
C THR A 87 23.20 20.30 9.88
N GLY A 88 22.27 19.50 9.37
CA GLY A 88 21.35 18.68 10.17
C GLY A 88 20.08 19.41 10.60
N ASP A 89 19.85 20.62 10.08
CA ASP A 89 18.61 21.36 10.26
C ASP A 89 17.58 20.95 9.21
N ILE A 90 16.31 21.23 9.47
CA ILE A 90 15.21 20.91 8.54
C ILE A 90 15.39 21.72 7.25
N TYR A 91 15.32 21.03 6.10
CA TYR A 91 15.54 21.63 4.80
C TYR A 91 14.48 22.69 4.47
N ASN A 92 14.91 23.92 4.17
CA ASN A 92 14.00 25.03 3.91
C ASN A 92 13.59 25.10 2.43
N ILE A 93 12.43 24.50 2.12
CA ILE A 93 11.89 24.40 0.75
C ILE A 93 11.57 25.78 0.16
N ILE A 94 11.21 26.78 0.97
CA ILE A 94 10.85 28.13 0.51
C ILE A 94 12.05 28.84 -0.14
N ARG A 95 13.29 28.41 0.16
CA ARG A 95 14.48 28.99 -0.46
C ARG A 95 14.65 28.58 -1.92
N VAL A 96 14.15 27.40 -2.31
CA VAL A 96 14.33 26.80 -3.65
C VAL A 96 13.08 26.89 -4.53
N VAL A 97 12.04 27.57 -4.04
CA VAL A 97 10.73 27.68 -4.69
C VAL A 97 10.27 29.15 -4.74
N ASP A 98 9.61 29.55 -5.83
CA ASP A 98 9.04 30.90 -5.97
C ASP A 98 7.65 31.03 -5.28
N LYS A 99 7.10 32.25 -5.18
CA LYS A 99 5.74 32.52 -4.67
C LYS A 99 4.65 31.73 -5.40
N ASN A 100 4.90 31.39 -6.67
CA ASN A 100 4.01 30.60 -7.51
C ASN A 100 4.25 29.09 -7.38
N LEU A 101 5.06 28.66 -6.40
CA LEU A 101 5.46 27.26 -6.17
C LEU A 101 6.32 26.63 -7.27
N ASN A 102 6.86 27.43 -8.19
CA ASN A 102 7.73 26.94 -9.24
C ASN A 102 9.14 26.67 -8.70
N PHE A 103 9.75 25.58 -9.16
CA PHE A 103 11.11 25.19 -8.77
C PHE A 103 12.17 26.10 -9.44
N LEU A 104 13.07 26.66 -8.62
CA LEU A 104 14.13 27.56 -9.08
C LEU A 104 15.49 26.85 -9.07
N VAL A 105 15.92 26.36 -10.23
CA VAL A 105 17.19 25.62 -10.40
C VAL A 105 18.40 26.44 -9.91
N ASP A 106 18.48 27.72 -10.27
CA ASP A 106 19.60 28.59 -9.87
C ASP A 106 19.74 28.70 -8.34
N LYS A 107 18.62 28.75 -7.61
CA LYS A 107 18.62 28.79 -6.14
C LYS A 107 18.91 27.44 -5.52
N TYR A 108 18.48 26.36 -6.17
CA TYR A 108 18.79 25.01 -5.75
C TYR A 108 20.29 24.72 -5.83
N GLU A 109 20.95 25.11 -6.92
CA GLU A 109 22.40 24.91 -7.09
C GLU A 109 23.24 25.75 -6.10
N GLN A 110 22.71 26.89 -5.65
CA GLN A 110 23.36 27.75 -4.65
C GLN A 110 23.10 27.31 -3.20
N TYR A 111 22.09 26.47 -2.96
CA TYR A 111 21.72 25.99 -1.63
C TYR A 111 22.31 24.58 -1.39
N PRO A 112 22.66 24.20 -0.14
CA PRO A 112 23.18 22.87 0.12
C PRO A 112 22.23 21.77 -0.36
N PRO A 113 22.75 20.63 -0.85
CA PRO A 113 21.93 19.53 -1.30
C PRO A 113 21.06 18.99 -0.16
N MET A 114 19.92 18.43 -0.53
CA MET A 114 18.98 17.81 0.40
C MET A 114 19.49 16.44 0.85
N TYR A 115 19.49 16.22 2.16
CA TYR A 115 19.79 14.93 2.78
C TYR A 115 18.53 14.33 3.39
N ILE A 116 18.49 13.00 3.45
CA ILE A 116 17.40 12.23 4.06
C ILE A 116 17.98 11.30 5.12
N SER A 117 17.19 11.04 6.16
CA SER A 117 17.59 10.13 7.23
C SER A 117 17.82 8.70 6.71
N MET A 118 18.55 7.90 7.49
CA MET A 118 18.79 6.49 7.15
C MET A 118 17.48 5.69 7.12
N SER A 119 16.58 5.93 8.08
CA SER A 119 15.27 5.28 8.11
C SER A 119 14.43 5.62 6.87
N PHE A 120 14.46 6.88 6.43
CA PHE A 120 13.65 7.31 5.28
C PHE A 120 14.19 6.73 3.96
N SER A 121 15.52 6.67 3.82
CA SER A 121 16.18 6.02 2.69
C SER A 121 15.81 4.55 2.58
N LEU A 122 15.78 3.83 3.72
CA LEU A 122 15.38 2.42 3.76
C LEU A 122 13.91 2.22 3.38
N ILE A 123 13.01 3.08 3.84
CA ILE A 123 11.60 3.02 3.44
C ILE A 123 11.47 3.14 1.91
N PHE A 124 12.13 4.12 1.29
CA PHE A 124 12.11 4.23 -0.18
C PHE A 124 12.68 2.99 -0.86
N ALA A 125 13.83 2.49 -0.41
CA ALA A 125 14.44 1.29 -0.98
C ALA A 125 13.51 0.08 -0.89
N LEU A 126 12.83 -0.11 0.24
CA LEU A 126 11.87 -1.18 0.45
C LEU A 126 10.62 -1.02 -0.42
N LEU A 127 10.11 0.20 -0.59
CA LEU A 127 8.98 0.46 -1.47
C LEU A 127 9.31 0.15 -2.94
N PHE A 128 10.46 0.60 -3.44
CA PHE A 128 10.92 0.26 -4.79
C PHE A 128 11.17 -1.24 -4.95
N SER A 129 11.74 -1.87 -3.91
CA SER A 129 11.96 -3.31 -3.89
C SER A 129 10.64 -4.10 -3.89
N ALA A 130 9.61 -3.63 -3.20
CA ALA A 130 8.31 -4.28 -3.16
C ALA A 130 7.64 -4.30 -4.54
N VAL A 131 7.62 -3.16 -5.23
CA VAL A 131 7.09 -3.07 -6.61
C VAL A 131 7.87 -3.99 -7.56
N ALA A 132 9.20 -3.99 -7.48
CA ALA A 132 10.03 -4.88 -8.29
C ALA A 132 9.78 -6.36 -7.97
N ALA A 133 9.66 -6.72 -6.69
CA ALA A 133 9.40 -8.09 -6.24
C ALA A 133 8.05 -8.60 -6.75
N VAL A 134 7.00 -7.78 -6.72
CA VAL A 134 5.67 -8.14 -7.25
C VAL A 134 5.74 -8.40 -8.75
N ILE A 135 6.39 -7.52 -9.53
CA ILE A 135 6.55 -7.72 -10.98
C ILE A 135 7.31 -9.02 -11.28
N VAL A 136 8.44 -9.25 -10.61
CA VAL A 136 9.28 -10.44 -10.83
C VAL A 136 8.53 -11.71 -10.41
N HIS A 137 7.81 -11.67 -9.28
CA HIS A 137 6.99 -12.77 -8.81
C HIS A 137 5.91 -13.13 -9.82
N THR A 138 5.12 -12.16 -10.27
CA THR A 138 4.08 -12.39 -11.28
C THR A 138 4.66 -12.90 -12.60
N TYR A 139 5.80 -12.37 -13.04
CA TYR A 139 6.45 -12.82 -14.26
C TYR A 139 6.90 -14.29 -14.16
N LEU A 140 7.56 -14.67 -13.06
CA LEU A 140 8.11 -16.01 -12.89
C LEU A 140 7.03 -17.08 -12.70
N TYR A 141 6.00 -16.79 -11.90
CA TYR A 141 4.98 -17.78 -11.52
C TYR A 141 3.74 -17.77 -12.42
N ASN A 142 3.34 -16.61 -12.95
CA ASN A 142 2.10 -16.46 -13.72
C ASN A 142 2.34 -16.00 -15.16
N GLY A 143 3.59 -15.75 -15.57
CA GLY A 143 3.91 -15.20 -16.90
C GLY A 143 3.42 -16.05 -18.06
N ALA A 144 3.52 -17.38 -17.96
CA ALA A 144 3.02 -18.29 -19.00
C ALA A 144 1.49 -18.23 -19.15
N ASP A 145 0.77 -18.22 -18.04
CA ASP A 145 -0.70 -18.13 -18.03
C ASP A 145 -1.20 -16.75 -18.51
N ILE A 146 -0.50 -15.68 -18.12
CA ILE A 146 -0.79 -14.31 -18.58
C ILE A 146 -0.61 -14.24 -20.11
N TRP A 147 0.49 -14.76 -20.63
CA TRP A 147 0.75 -14.76 -22.07
C TRP A 147 -0.30 -15.58 -22.84
N ALA A 148 -0.66 -16.74 -22.31
CA ALA A 148 -1.67 -17.59 -22.90
C ALA A 148 -3.06 -16.93 -22.89
N LYS A 149 -3.44 -16.25 -21.80
CA LYS A 149 -4.69 -15.44 -21.71
C LYS A 149 -4.68 -14.20 -22.59
N PHE A 150 -3.52 -13.59 -22.80
CA PHE A 150 -3.36 -12.46 -23.71
C PHE A 150 -3.60 -12.88 -25.18
N LYS A 151 -3.17 -14.08 -25.56
CA LYS A 151 -3.37 -14.64 -26.90
C LYS A 151 -4.77 -15.23 -27.09
N ASP A 152 -5.30 -15.92 -26.09
CA ASP A 152 -6.65 -16.46 -26.06
C ASP A 152 -7.37 -16.07 -24.76
N PRO A 153 -8.35 -15.16 -24.80
CA PRO A 153 -9.11 -14.73 -23.62
C PRO A 153 -9.86 -15.85 -22.90
N ARG A 154 -10.01 -17.03 -23.52
CA ARG A 154 -10.68 -18.22 -22.93
C ARG A 154 -9.69 -19.24 -22.35
N HIS A 155 -8.40 -18.95 -22.37
CA HIS A 155 -7.38 -19.83 -21.82
C HIS A 155 -7.53 -20.01 -20.29
N GLY A 156 -7.43 -21.26 -19.81
CA GLY A 156 -7.62 -21.63 -18.40
C GLY A 156 -8.99 -22.22 -18.05
N GLY A 157 -9.92 -22.32 -19.01
CA GLY A 157 -11.24 -22.91 -18.83
C GLY A 157 -12.25 -21.97 -18.16
N GLU A 158 -13.55 -22.24 -18.36
CA GLU A 158 -14.60 -21.55 -17.61
C GLU A 158 -14.73 -22.22 -16.23
N ASP A 159 -14.30 -21.52 -15.18
CA ASP A 159 -14.52 -21.98 -13.81
C ASP A 159 -16.04 -22.13 -13.52
N ILE A 160 -16.39 -22.91 -12.50
CA ILE A 160 -17.80 -23.18 -12.15
C ILE A 160 -18.56 -21.88 -11.86
N HIS A 161 -17.89 -20.88 -11.29
CA HIS A 161 -18.49 -19.59 -10.97
C HIS A 161 -18.82 -18.80 -12.23
N LYS A 162 -17.90 -18.71 -13.20
CA LYS A 162 -18.06 -18.08 -14.50
C LYS A 162 -19.13 -18.77 -15.34
N ARG A 163 -19.21 -20.10 -15.29
CA ARG A 163 -20.28 -20.88 -15.93
C ARG A 163 -21.65 -20.59 -15.32
N LEU A 164 -21.75 -20.51 -14.00
CA LEU A 164 -23.00 -20.17 -13.31
C LEU A 164 -23.40 -18.70 -13.53
N MET A 165 -22.42 -17.78 -13.53
CA MET A 165 -22.60 -16.35 -13.81
C MET A 165 -23.14 -16.14 -15.23
N LYS A 166 -22.53 -16.76 -16.25
CA LYS A 166 -22.95 -16.66 -17.65
C LYS A 166 -24.38 -17.16 -17.91
N ASN A 167 -24.83 -18.15 -17.13
CA ASN A 167 -26.20 -18.67 -17.24
C ASN A 167 -27.26 -17.73 -16.65
N LYS A 168 -26.88 -16.84 -15.71
CA LYS A 168 -27.81 -15.99 -14.96
C LYS A 168 -27.68 -14.50 -15.29
N HIS A 169 -26.52 -14.05 -15.74
CA HIS A 169 -26.18 -12.66 -15.99
C HIS A 169 -25.77 -12.47 -17.45
N MET A 170 -26.30 -11.42 -18.08
CA MET A 170 -25.90 -11.03 -19.42
C MET A 170 -24.52 -10.36 -19.36
N ASP A 171 -23.61 -10.79 -20.23
CA ASP A 171 -22.27 -10.20 -20.30
C ASP A 171 -22.35 -8.70 -20.64
N VAL A 172 -21.68 -7.89 -19.84
CA VAL A 172 -21.57 -6.45 -20.11
C VAL A 172 -20.69 -6.26 -21.35
N PRO A 173 -21.12 -5.47 -22.35
CA PRO A 173 -20.31 -5.25 -23.53
C PRO A 173 -18.98 -4.55 -23.20
N ASN A 174 -17.87 -5.06 -23.75
CA ASN A 174 -16.52 -4.52 -23.52
C ASN A 174 -16.37 -3.03 -23.89
N TRP A 175 -17.17 -2.53 -24.84
CA TRP A 175 -17.13 -1.12 -25.25
C TRP A 175 -17.56 -0.17 -24.12
N TRP A 176 -18.41 -0.61 -23.19
CA TRP A 176 -18.86 0.21 -22.07
C TRP A 176 -17.68 0.55 -21.15
N SER A 177 -16.85 -0.44 -20.81
CA SER A 177 -15.62 -0.22 -20.06
C SER A 177 -14.66 0.72 -20.80
N GLY A 178 -14.53 0.55 -22.13
CA GLY A 178 -13.70 1.45 -22.96
C GLY A 178 -14.15 2.91 -22.92
N ILE A 179 -15.47 3.17 -22.99
CA ILE A 179 -16.02 4.53 -22.87
C ILE A 179 -15.79 5.10 -21.48
N LEU A 180 -15.99 4.30 -20.43
CA LEU A 180 -15.75 4.74 -19.05
C LEU A 180 -14.27 5.12 -18.85
N THR A 181 -13.34 4.28 -19.33
CA THR A 181 -11.90 4.58 -19.28
C THR A 181 -11.57 5.86 -20.04
N ALA A 182 -12.13 6.05 -21.25
CA ALA A 182 -11.91 7.27 -22.03
C ALA A 182 -12.46 8.53 -21.32
N MET A 183 -13.63 8.42 -20.67
CA MET A 183 -14.23 9.52 -19.90
C MET A 183 -13.34 9.93 -18.73
N VAL A 184 -12.86 8.96 -17.93
CA VAL A 184 -12.01 9.22 -16.77
C VAL A 184 -10.64 9.77 -17.20
N LEU A 185 -10.04 9.22 -18.25
CA LEU A 185 -8.79 9.75 -18.81
C LEU A 185 -8.97 11.18 -19.34
N GLY A 186 -10.09 11.46 -20.03
CA GLY A 186 -10.41 12.79 -20.52
C GLY A 186 -10.57 13.82 -19.40
N LEU A 187 -11.25 13.44 -18.31
CA LEU A 187 -11.35 14.27 -17.10
C LEU A 187 -9.99 14.52 -16.47
N GLY A 188 -9.11 13.51 -16.42
CA GLY A 188 -7.75 13.68 -15.90
C GLY A 188 -6.90 14.65 -16.72
N VAL A 189 -6.92 14.54 -18.05
CA VAL A 189 -6.24 15.50 -18.95
C VAL A 189 -6.84 16.90 -18.80
N PHE A 190 -8.16 17.00 -18.67
CA PHE A 190 -8.84 18.28 -18.46
C PHE A 190 -8.39 18.97 -17.16
N THR A 191 -8.30 18.23 -16.05
CA THR A 191 -7.82 18.78 -14.76
C THR A 191 -6.40 19.33 -14.87
N ILE A 192 -5.51 18.64 -15.58
CA ILE A 192 -4.12 19.09 -15.76
C ILE A 192 -4.05 20.33 -16.66
N GLY A 193 -4.91 20.43 -17.67
CA GLY A 193 -4.98 21.59 -18.54
C GLY A 193 -5.65 22.82 -17.90
N TYR A 194 -6.57 22.61 -16.96
CA TYR A 194 -7.33 23.70 -16.33
C TYR A 194 -6.58 24.34 -15.16
N TRP A 195 -5.90 23.55 -14.33
CA TRP A 195 -5.07 24.06 -13.23
C TRP A 195 -3.62 24.26 -13.67
N VAL A 196 -2.96 25.30 -13.12
CA VAL A 196 -1.52 25.54 -13.31
C VAL A 196 -0.75 24.42 -12.63
N SER A 197 -0.58 23.31 -13.36
CA SER A 197 0.17 22.14 -12.96
C SER A 197 1.51 22.18 -13.71
N GLU A 198 2.63 21.99 -13.02
CA GLU A 198 3.94 21.86 -13.70
C GLU A 198 4.09 20.53 -14.47
N LEU A 199 3.09 19.65 -14.39
CA LEU A 199 3.10 18.36 -15.07
C LEU A 199 2.63 18.51 -16.54
N PRO A 200 3.45 18.10 -17.53
CA PRO A 200 3.01 18.08 -18.93
C PRO A 200 1.95 16.99 -19.15
N PHE A 201 1.03 17.21 -20.10
CA PHE A 201 -0.05 16.25 -20.39
C PHE A 201 0.44 14.85 -20.79
N TRP A 202 1.59 14.75 -21.46
CA TRP A 202 2.23 13.46 -21.77
C TRP A 202 2.68 12.72 -20.50
N GLY A 203 3.12 13.45 -19.46
CA GLY A 203 3.53 12.87 -18.18
C GLY A 203 2.38 12.12 -17.50
N PHE A 204 1.16 12.65 -17.59
CA PHE A 204 -0.05 11.98 -17.11
C PHE A 204 -0.30 10.65 -17.82
N ILE A 205 -0.19 10.62 -19.15
CA ILE A 205 -0.39 9.40 -19.94
C ILE A 205 0.63 8.33 -19.54
N VAL A 206 1.89 8.71 -19.31
CA VAL A 206 2.94 7.78 -18.87
C VAL A 206 2.62 7.20 -17.49
N VAL A 207 2.16 8.02 -16.54
CA VAL A 207 1.76 7.54 -15.21
C VAL A 207 0.57 6.59 -15.30
N CYS A 208 -0.47 6.93 -16.07
CA CYS A 208 -1.61 6.05 -16.28
C CYS A 208 -1.20 4.70 -16.88
N PHE A 209 -0.29 4.70 -17.85
CA PHE A 209 0.22 3.48 -18.44
C PHE A 209 1.03 2.65 -17.43
N GLY A 210 1.91 3.29 -16.66
CA GLY A 210 2.68 2.64 -15.59
C GLY A 210 1.78 1.96 -14.55
N MET A 211 0.73 2.64 -14.10
CA MET A 211 -0.25 2.06 -13.17
C MET A 211 -1.05 0.94 -13.82
N ALA A 212 -1.46 1.08 -15.09
CA ALA A 212 -2.17 0.02 -15.81
C ALA A 212 -1.36 -1.28 -15.91
N CYS A 213 -0.03 -1.18 -16.04
CA CYS A 213 0.85 -2.35 -16.00
C CYS A 213 0.88 -3.04 -14.63
N LEU A 214 0.75 -2.29 -13.53
CA LEU A 214 0.76 -2.83 -12.17
C LEU A 214 -0.57 -3.46 -11.74
N ILE A 215 -1.69 -3.11 -12.40
CA ILE A 215 -3.01 -3.69 -12.13
C ILE A 215 -3.00 -5.23 -12.25
N VAL A 216 -2.29 -5.78 -13.25
CA VAL A 216 -2.29 -7.24 -13.48
C VAL A 216 -1.55 -8.00 -12.36
N PRO A 217 -0.29 -7.64 -12.01
CA PRO A 217 0.38 -8.23 -10.86
C PRO A 217 -0.37 -8.09 -9.54
N GLU A 218 -0.85 -6.87 -9.22
CA GLU A 218 -1.56 -6.61 -7.96
C GLU A 218 -2.87 -7.40 -7.88
N GLY A 219 -3.66 -7.42 -8.97
CA GLY A 219 -4.91 -8.17 -8.99
C GLY A 219 -4.73 -9.70 -8.86
N ILE A 220 -3.63 -10.25 -9.37
CA ILE A 220 -3.28 -11.66 -9.15
C ILE A 220 -2.90 -11.88 -7.68
N LEU A 221 -2.08 -10.99 -7.12
CA LEU A 221 -1.65 -11.08 -5.73
C LEU A 221 -2.86 -11.06 -4.78
N GLU A 222 -3.72 -10.05 -4.88
CA GLU A 222 -4.96 -9.93 -4.08
C GLU A 222 -5.89 -11.15 -4.27
N GLY A 223 -6.02 -11.63 -5.51
CA GLY A 223 -6.82 -12.80 -5.82
C GLY A 223 -6.29 -14.09 -5.18
N THR A 224 -4.97 -14.23 -5.06
CA THR A 224 -4.34 -15.42 -4.44
C THR A 224 -4.29 -15.35 -2.92
N THR A 225 -4.05 -14.18 -2.35
CA THR A 225 -3.97 -14.00 -0.90
C THR A 225 -5.35 -13.89 -0.25
N ASN A 226 -6.41 -13.71 -1.04
CA ASN A 226 -7.78 -13.47 -0.54
C ASN A 226 -7.82 -12.35 0.51
N GLN A 227 -6.90 -11.40 0.41
CA GLN A 227 -6.91 -10.18 1.19
C GLN A 227 -7.94 -9.26 0.54
N ARG A 228 -9.15 -9.23 1.11
CA ARG A 228 -10.07 -8.14 0.80
C ARG A 228 -9.56 -6.91 1.54
N THR A 229 -9.00 -5.97 0.80
CA THR A 229 -8.74 -4.62 1.29
C THR A 229 -10.04 -3.96 1.77
#